data_AF-E2C4K3-F1
#
_entry.id   AF-E2C4K3-F1
#
_cell.length_a   1.000
_cell.length_b   1.000
_cell.length_c   1.000
_cell.angle_alpha   90.00
_cell.angle_beta   90.00
_cell.angle_gamma   90.00
#
_symmetry.space_group_name_H-M   'P 1'
#
loop_
_entity.id
_entity.type
_entity.pdbx_description
1 polymer ?
#
loop_
_entity_poly.entity_id
_entity_poly.type
_entity_poly.pdbx_seq_one_letter_code
_entity_poly.pdbx_strand_id
1 'polypeptide(L)'
;MQIGLRASNHGTTFEPTIKLSGNTSTGIQFDFATWEKFKEYMKHIGVSLHSVTRAVPEPVHINDVTITFTAAYGVRAIMVTENTKTTEVNTASKKMPTESSQGQQPPAKKRKVYTVNIVMQATSFDGLELITKCIDARCEQLQTFAKLVNDCARFLVTEIELRLPKKNLDEDIVKQTLFAENRAKSSFHHGIAVV
;
A
#
# COMPACT_ATOMS: atom_id res chain seq x y z
N MET A 1 12.36 -2.49 3.81
CA MET A 1 11.89 -1.91 2.53
C MET A 1 11.83 -3.03 1.51
N GLN A 2 10.76 -3.16 0.73
CA GLN A 2 10.63 -4.14 -0.35
C GLN A 2 10.12 -3.43 -1.60
N ILE A 3 10.60 -3.84 -2.77
CA ILE A 3 10.23 -3.26 -4.06
C ILE A 3 9.92 -4.42 -5.00
N GLY A 4 8.77 -4.38 -5.67
CA GLY A 4 8.34 -5.48 -6.54
C GLY A 4 7.23 -5.07 -7.50
N LEU A 5 6.67 -6.07 -8.18
CA LEU A 5 5.47 -5.89 -9.01
C LEU A 5 4.23 -6.30 -8.23
N ARG A 6 3.15 -5.56 -8.44
CA ARG A 6 1.81 -5.87 -7.97
C ARG A 6 0.88 -5.93 -9.17
N ALA A 7 -0.07 -6.87 -9.15
CA ALA A 7 -1.17 -6.85 -10.10
C ALA A 7 -2.15 -5.72 -9.70
N SER A 8 -2.59 -4.94 -10.68
CA SER A 8 -3.60 -3.89 -10.50
C SER A 8 -4.90 -4.49 -9.95
N ASN A 9 -5.77 -3.65 -9.40
CA ASN A 9 -7.00 -4.13 -8.73
C ASN A 9 -7.93 -4.91 -9.67
N HIS A 10 -7.87 -4.65 -10.97
CA HIS A 10 -8.63 -5.38 -11.99
C HIS A 10 -7.90 -6.64 -12.49
N GLY A 11 -6.69 -6.89 -12.00
CA GLY A 11 -5.84 -8.01 -12.37
C GLY A 11 -5.23 -7.89 -13.77
N THR A 12 -5.57 -6.87 -14.56
CA THR A 12 -5.25 -6.83 -16.00
C THR A 12 -3.84 -6.35 -16.31
N THR A 13 -3.17 -5.72 -15.34
CA THR A 13 -1.85 -5.11 -15.54
C THR A 13 -0.98 -5.31 -14.31
N PHE A 14 0.32 -5.38 -14.51
CA PHE A 14 1.32 -5.30 -13.45
C PHE A 14 1.85 -3.87 -13.35
N GLU A 15 2.09 -3.42 -12.12
CA GLU A 15 2.68 -2.12 -11.80
C GLU A 15 3.73 -2.27 -10.70
N PRO A 16 4.77 -1.42 -10.69
CA PRO A 16 5.72 -1.38 -9.58
C PRO A 16 5.04 -0.92 -8.29
N THR A 17 5.44 -1.54 -7.19
CA THR A 17 5.04 -1.12 -5.85
C THR A 17 6.24 -1.11 -4.92
N ILE A 18 6.22 -0.16 -3.99
CA ILE A 18 7.18 -0.04 -2.92
C ILE A 18 6.45 -0.32 -1.61
N LYS A 19 6.93 -1.28 -0.83
CA LYS A 19 6.39 -1.60 0.49
C LYS A 19 7.38 -1.15 1.56
N LEU A 20 6.97 -0.16 2.33
CA LEU A 20 7.62 0.20 3.58
C LEU A 20 7.14 -0.78 4.65
N SER A 21 8.04 -1.38 5.43
CA SER A 21 7.66 -2.33 6.48
C SER A 21 8.45 -2.00 7.73
N GLY A 22 7.75 -1.97 8.87
CA GLY A 22 8.35 -1.88 10.19
C GLY A 22 8.60 -3.27 10.77
N ASN A 23 8.40 -3.40 12.08
CA ASN A 23 8.50 -4.66 12.82
C ASN A 23 7.32 -5.63 12.56
N THR A 24 6.26 -5.19 11.88
CA THR A 24 5.10 -6.00 11.50
C THR A 24 5.17 -6.46 10.05
N SER A 25 4.59 -7.63 9.76
CA SER A 25 4.54 -8.21 8.40
C SER A 25 3.60 -7.44 7.45
N THR A 26 2.57 -6.80 8.00
CA THR A 26 1.73 -5.80 7.33
C THR A 26 2.53 -4.49 7.24
N GLY A 27 3.07 -4.21 6.06
CA GLY A 27 3.73 -2.96 5.72
C GLY A 27 2.82 -2.06 4.89
N ILE A 28 3.18 -0.79 4.74
CA ILE A 28 2.44 0.22 3.98
C ILE A 28 2.91 0.19 2.53
N GLN A 29 1.97 0.13 1.60
CA GLN A 29 2.27 0.14 0.18
C GLN A 29 2.23 1.56 -0.39
N PHE A 30 3.19 1.83 -1.25
CA PHE A 30 3.32 3.02 -2.05
C PHE A 30 3.24 2.58 -3.50
N ASP A 31 2.29 3.16 -4.24
CA ASP A 31 2.43 3.20 -5.69
C ASP A 31 3.54 4.21 -6.06
N PHE A 32 3.91 4.20 -7.34
CA PHE A 32 4.98 5.08 -7.82
C PHE A 32 4.66 6.56 -7.59
N ALA A 33 3.41 6.99 -7.80
CA ALA A 33 3.01 8.38 -7.62
C ALA A 33 3.07 8.84 -6.14
N THR A 34 2.70 7.95 -5.22
CA THR A 34 2.76 8.17 -3.77
C THR A 34 4.20 8.25 -3.32
N TRP A 35 5.09 7.41 -3.87
CA TRP A 35 6.52 7.46 -3.59
C TRP A 35 7.16 8.78 -4.06
N GLU A 36 6.88 9.21 -5.29
CA GLU A 36 7.39 10.50 -5.80
C GLU A 36 6.99 11.66 -4.89
N LYS A 37 5.71 11.75 -4.52
CA LYS A 37 5.25 12.76 -3.56
C LYS A 37 5.90 12.61 -2.19
N PHE A 38 6.10 11.38 -1.69
CA PHE A 38 6.77 11.16 -0.41
C PHE A 38 8.21 11.72 -0.42
N LYS A 39 8.94 11.58 -1.54
CA LYS A 39 10.28 12.16 -1.71
C LYS A 39 10.29 13.68 -1.63
N GLU A 40 9.27 14.36 -2.16
CA GLU A 40 9.16 15.83 -2.07
C GLU A 40 9.14 16.30 -0.61
N TYR A 41 8.54 15.52 0.29
CA TYR A 41 8.50 15.82 1.72
C TYR A 41 9.72 15.32 2.51
N MET A 42 10.60 14.49 1.93
CA MET A 42 11.74 13.92 2.68
C MET A 42 12.62 15.00 3.30
N LYS A 43 12.91 16.08 2.57
CA LYS A 43 13.70 17.20 3.10
C LYS A 43 13.03 17.85 4.31
N HIS A 44 11.72 18.10 4.24
CA HIS A 44 10.96 18.67 5.35
C HIS A 44 10.97 17.70 6.55
N ILE A 45 10.74 16.41 6.29
CA ILE A 45 10.74 15.38 7.32
C ILE A 45 12.10 15.32 8.02
N GLY A 46 13.20 15.29 7.26
CA GLY A 46 14.56 15.31 7.80
C GLY A 46 14.81 16.52 8.69
N VAL A 47 14.45 17.73 8.24
CA VAL A 47 14.55 18.95 9.05
C VAL A 47 13.73 18.86 10.34
N SER A 48 12.52 18.31 10.26
CA SER A 48 11.64 18.15 11.43
C SER A 48 12.23 17.16 12.44
N LEU A 49 12.76 16.03 11.98
CA LEU A 49 13.33 14.98 12.83
C LEU A 49 14.60 15.44 13.57
N HIS A 50 15.41 16.28 12.93
CA HIS A 50 16.64 16.83 13.50
C HIS A 50 16.45 18.17 14.23
N SER A 51 15.22 18.70 14.26
CA SER A 51 14.93 19.96 14.92
C SER A 51 14.98 19.84 16.44
N VAL A 52 15.54 20.86 17.10
CA VAL A 52 15.51 21.02 18.57
C VAL A 52 14.29 21.83 19.06
N THR A 53 13.50 22.40 18.14
CA THR A 53 12.33 23.21 18.48
C THR A 53 11.27 22.35 19.19
N ARG A 54 10.33 22.93 19.94
CA ARG A 54 9.20 22.16 20.52
C ARG A 54 7.99 22.04 19.60
N ALA A 55 7.93 22.86 18.54
CA ALA A 55 6.84 22.84 17.58
C ALA A 55 6.81 21.51 16.81
N VAL A 56 5.64 20.90 16.76
CA VAL A 56 5.36 19.70 15.98
C VAL A 56 4.68 20.18 14.69
N PRO A 57 5.20 19.82 13.50
CA PRO A 57 4.57 20.21 12.24
C PRO A 57 3.19 19.57 12.06
N GLU A 58 2.37 20.19 11.21
CA GLU A 58 1.09 19.63 10.79
C GLU A 58 1.28 18.30 10.04
N PRO A 59 0.33 17.36 10.17
CA PRO A 59 0.33 16.13 9.38
C PRO A 59 0.35 16.39 7.87
N VAL A 60 1.08 15.56 7.13
CA VAL A 60 1.11 15.57 5.68
C VAL A 60 0.26 14.44 5.14
N HIS A 61 -0.64 14.74 4.21
CA HIS A 61 -1.50 13.75 3.56
C HIS A 61 -1.05 13.55 2.10
N ILE A 62 -0.70 12.31 1.75
CA ILE A 62 -0.22 11.91 0.43
C ILE A 62 -1.05 10.73 -0.06
N ASN A 63 -2.00 10.99 -0.96
CA ASN A 63 -2.91 9.97 -1.48
C ASN A 63 -3.58 9.19 -0.31
N ASP A 64 -3.40 7.86 -0.25
CA ASP A 64 -3.91 6.99 0.80
C ASP A 64 -2.94 6.83 1.98
N VAL A 65 -1.96 7.74 2.16
CA VAL A 65 -0.97 7.71 3.24
C VAL A 65 -0.99 9.03 4.02
N THR A 66 -0.91 8.95 5.35
CA THR A 66 -0.70 10.11 6.23
C THR A 66 0.62 10.00 6.97
N ILE A 67 1.38 11.10 7.00
CA ILE A 67 2.62 11.24 7.79
C ILE A 67 2.29 12.18 8.95
N THR A 68 2.34 11.66 10.16
CA THR A 68 2.20 12.45 11.39
C THR A 68 3.54 12.63 12.07
N PHE A 69 3.76 13.79 12.67
CA PHE A 69 4.98 14.08 13.43
C PHE A 69 4.71 13.88 14.92
N THR A 70 5.64 13.24 15.61
CA THR A 70 5.55 12.97 17.04
C THR A 70 6.84 13.37 17.74
N ALA A 71 6.71 13.90 18.96
CA ALA A 71 7.84 14.24 19.80
C ALA A 71 7.52 13.82 21.24
N ALA A 72 8.35 12.97 21.83
CA ALA A 72 8.21 12.51 23.21
C ALA A 72 9.58 12.34 23.86
N TYR A 73 9.74 12.80 25.10
CA TYR A 73 10.99 12.68 25.86
C TYR A 73 12.25 13.21 25.12
N GLY A 74 12.09 14.27 24.32
CA GLY A 74 13.18 14.84 23.51
C GLY A 74 13.51 14.05 22.24
N VAL A 75 12.81 12.94 21.97
CA VAL A 75 12.97 12.14 20.75
C VAL A 75 11.86 12.48 19.77
N ARG A 76 12.23 12.71 18.50
CA ARG A 76 11.32 12.99 17.39
C ARG A 76 11.21 11.77 16.48
N ALA A 77 10.00 11.55 15.96
CA ALA A 77 9.71 10.50 15.02
C ALA A 77 8.57 10.91 14.08
N ILE A 78 8.53 10.30 12.91
CA ILE A 78 7.34 10.30 12.06
C ILE A 78 6.59 8.99 12.22
N MET A 79 5.28 9.05 12.10
CA MET A 79 4.41 7.89 11.97
C MET A 79 3.71 7.97 10.63
N VAL A 80 4.04 7.02 9.76
CA VAL A 80 3.41 6.81 8.46
C VAL A 80 2.25 5.86 8.65
N THR A 81 1.08 6.24 8.17
CA THR A 81 -0.19 5.52 8.36
C THR A 81 -0.86 5.32 7.01
N GLU A 82 -1.30 4.11 6.72
CA GLU A 82 -2.16 3.86 5.56
C GLU A 82 -3.60 4.28 5.90
N ASN A 83 -4.12 5.26 5.17
CA ASN A 83 -5.51 5.65 5.22
C ASN A 83 -6.31 4.62 4.43
N THR A 84 -6.75 3.54 5.08
CA THR A 84 -7.75 2.67 4.46
C THR A 84 -8.97 3.54 4.16
N LYS A 85 -9.28 3.75 2.87
CA LYS A 85 -10.63 4.20 2.49
C LYS A 85 -11.58 3.25 3.18
N THR A 86 -12.30 3.74 4.18
CA THR A 86 -13.44 3.06 4.76
C THR A 86 -14.33 2.71 3.59
N THR A 87 -14.26 1.45 3.15
CA THR A 87 -15.34 0.87 2.37
C THR A 87 -16.50 0.90 3.35
N GLU A 88 -17.39 1.87 3.16
CA GLU A 88 -18.63 1.99 3.89
C GLU A 88 -19.32 0.63 3.83
N VAL A 89 -19.26 -0.12 4.93
CA VAL A 89 -20.27 -1.13 5.20
C VAL A 89 -21.51 -0.32 5.54
N ASN A 90 -22.24 0.05 4.49
CA ASN A 90 -23.63 0.41 4.55
C ASN A 90 -24.35 -0.63 5.41
N THR A 91 -24.73 -0.24 6.61
CA THR A 91 -25.96 -0.77 7.20
C THR A 91 -26.92 0.39 7.29
N ALA A 92 -27.89 0.30 6.39
CA ALA A 92 -28.98 1.21 6.13
C ALA A 92 -29.65 1.78 7.39
N SER A 93 -30.08 3.03 7.25
CA SER A 93 -31.28 3.62 7.84
C SER A 93 -32.20 2.66 8.59
N LYS A 94 -32.35 2.86 9.89
CA LYS A 94 -33.64 2.64 10.54
C LYS A 94 -33.85 3.64 11.68
N LYS A 95 -34.75 4.58 11.37
CA LYS A 95 -35.66 5.37 12.23
C LYS A 95 -35.49 5.25 13.75
N MET A 96 -35.48 6.41 14.41
CA MET A 96 -35.94 6.59 15.80
C MET A 96 -37.24 5.81 16.05
N PRO A 97 -37.37 5.19 17.23
CA PRO A 97 -38.29 5.77 18.21
C PRO A 97 -37.76 5.79 19.65
N THR A 98 -38.25 6.79 20.37
CA THR A 98 -38.17 7.10 21.80
C THR A 98 -38.50 5.90 22.72
N GLU A 99 -37.76 5.83 23.83
CA GLU A 99 -38.03 5.21 25.16
C GLU A 99 -38.56 3.76 25.26
N SER A 100 -37.76 2.85 25.84
CA SER A 100 -37.90 2.46 27.27
C SER A 100 -37.10 1.20 27.64
N SER A 101 -36.42 1.30 28.79
CA SER A 101 -36.16 0.28 29.83
C SER A 101 -35.36 -1.01 29.57
N GLN A 102 -34.24 -1.08 30.30
CA GLN A 102 -33.61 -2.24 30.95
C GLN A 102 -33.16 -3.44 30.11
N GLY A 103 -31.87 -3.42 29.81
CA GLY A 103 -31.04 -4.62 29.65
C GLY A 103 -29.57 -4.22 29.77
N GLN A 104 -28.89 -4.61 30.85
CA GLN A 104 -27.44 -4.46 30.97
C GLN A 104 -26.76 -5.35 29.92
N GLN A 105 -26.46 -4.78 28.77
CA GLN A 105 -25.58 -5.39 27.78
C GLN A 105 -24.13 -4.99 28.14
N PRO A 106 -23.18 -5.94 28.27
CA PRO A 106 -21.78 -5.58 28.46
C PRO A 106 -21.31 -4.75 27.26
N PRO A 107 -20.44 -3.74 27.45
CA PRO A 107 -20.02 -2.87 26.36
C PRO A 107 -19.41 -3.72 25.26
N ALA A 108 -20.08 -3.79 24.11
CA ALA A 108 -19.55 -4.42 22.93
C ALA A 108 -18.22 -3.73 22.64
N LYS A 109 -17.11 -4.42 22.95
CA LYS A 109 -15.76 -3.95 22.65
C LYS A 109 -15.74 -3.66 21.15
N LYS A 110 -15.81 -2.39 20.78
CA LYS A 110 -15.59 -1.93 19.41
C LYS A 110 -14.23 -2.50 19.01
N ARG A 111 -14.23 -3.48 18.12
CA ARG A 111 -13.02 -4.12 17.62
C ARG A 111 -12.20 -2.99 17.00
N LYS A 112 -11.08 -2.62 17.62
CA LYS A 112 -10.14 -1.65 17.02
C LYS A 112 -9.72 -2.25 15.68
N VAL A 113 -10.09 -1.58 14.59
CA VAL A 113 -9.46 -1.83 13.30
C VAL A 113 -8.02 -1.43 13.50
N TYR A 114 -7.10 -2.39 13.40
CA TYR A 114 -5.68 -2.12 13.50
C TYR A 114 -5.24 -1.46 12.20
N THR A 115 -5.08 -0.14 12.24
CA THR A 115 -4.43 0.59 11.15
C THR A 115 -2.93 0.29 11.18
N VAL A 116 -2.36 0.01 10.01
CA VAL A 116 -0.92 -0.24 9.87
C VAL A 116 -0.19 1.08 10.01
N ASN A 117 0.63 1.18 11.06
CA ASN A 117 1.43 2.37 11.36
C ASN A 117 2.91 1.99 11.38
N ILE A 118 3.74 2.75 10.66
CA ILE A 118 5.19 2.60 10.65
C ILE A 118 5.80 3.84 11.29
N VAL A 119 6.52 3.64 12.39
CA VAL A 119 7.22 4.71 13.10
C VAL A 119 8.69 4.72 12.67
N MET A 120 9.20 5.89 12.32
CA MET A 120 10.61 6.10 11.96
C MET A 120 11.19 7.27 12.77
N GLN A 121 12.30 7.02 13.45
CA GLN A 121 13.15 8.03 14.07
C GLN A 121 14.20 8.53 13.06
N ALA A 122 14.92 9.60 13.41
CA ALA A 122 15.97 10.20 12.58
C ALA A 122 16.87 9.16 11.90
N THR A 123 17.51 8.27 12.67
CA THR A 123 18.43 7.27 12.11
C THR A 123 17.79 6.32 11.09
N SER A 124 16.55 5.88 11.33
CA SER A 124 15.84 5.03 10.37
C SER A 124 15.43 5.79 9.12
N PHE A 125 15.06 7.06 9.28
CA PHE A 125 14.72 7.95 8.18
C PHE A 125 15.95 8.30 7.35
N ASP A 126 17.10 8.57 7.96
CA ASP A 126 18.37 8.84 7.27
C ASP A 126 18.79 7.64 6.42
N GLY A 127 18.62 6.43 6.97
CA GLY A 127 18.82 5.19 6.23
C GLY A 127 17.90 5.09 5.01
N LEU A 128 16.63 5.47 5.13
CA LEU A 128 15.68 5.52 4.03
C LEU A 128 16.08 6.57 2.97
N GLU A 129 16.43 7.77 3.40
CA GLU A 129 16.86 8.87 2.52
C GLU A 129 18.10 8.45 1.71
N LEU A 130 19.07 7.81 2.36
CA LEU A 130 20.31 7.31 1.73
C LEU A 130 20.03 6.32 0.59
N ILE A 131 19.07 5.41 0.77
CA ILE A 131 18.77 4.36 -0.23
C ILE A 131 17.75 4.81 -1.30
N THR A 132 17.26 6.05 -1.24
CA THR A 132 16.24 6.58 -2.18
C THR A 132 16.63 6.37 -3.65
N LYS A 133 17.89 6.65 -4.00
CA LYS A 133 18.40 6.47 -5.37
C LYS A 133 18.34 5.00 -5.83
N CYS A 134 18.60 4.06 -4.93
CA CYS A 134 18.52 2.63 -5.23
C CYS A 134 17.06 2.19 -5.40
N ILE A 135 16.14 2.77 -4.61
CA ILE A 135 14.71 2.52 -4.75
C ILE A 135 14.22 3.01 -6.11
N ASP A 136 14.59 4.23 -6.50
CA ASP A 136 14.21 4.84 -7.78
C ASP A 136 14.71 4.00 -8.96
N ALA A 137 16.01 3.66 -8.98
CA ALA A 137 16.58 2.81 -10.03
C ALA A 137 15.88 1.44 -10.13
N ARG A 138 15.53 0.84 -9.00
CA ARG A 138 14.81 -0.44 -8.99
C ARG A 138 13.38 -0.28 -9.49
N CYS A 139 12.71 0.82 -9.17
CA CYS A 139 11.37 1.13 -9.68
C CYS A 139 11.38 1.33 -11.20
N GLU A 140 12.35 2.05 -11.75
CA GLU A 140 12.50 2.23 -13.20
C GLU A 140 12.71 0.89 -13.94
N GLN A 141 13.55 0.02 -13.39
CA GLN A 141 13.73 -1.35 -13.91
C GLN A 141 12.39 -2.11 -13.91
N LEU A 142 11.66 -2.07 -12.78
CA LEU A 142 10.38 -2.76 -12.66
C LEU A 142 9.30 -2.15 -13.57
N GLN A 143 9.33 -0.85 -13.86
CA GLN A 143 8.43 -0.24 -14.86
C GLN A 143 8.69 -0.82 -16.25
N THR A 144 9.96 -0.97 -16.62
CA THR A 144 10.33 -1.61 -17.90
C THR A 144 9.85 -3.06 -17.97
N PHE A 145 10.06 -3.83 -16.91
CA PHE A 145 9.57 -5.21 -16.83
C PHE A 145 8.04 -5.29 -16.85
N ALA A 146 7.37 -4.42 -16.10
CA ALA A 146 5.91 -4.35 -16.07
C ALA A 146 5.35 -4.08 -17.47
N LYS A 147 5.94 -3.14 -18.22
CA LYS A 147 5.55 -2.85 -19.60
C LYS A 147 5.68 -4.10 -20.48
N LEU A 148 6.83 -4.78 -20.43
CA LEU A 148 7.07 -5.99 -21.21
C LEU A 148 6.04 -7.09 -20.89
N VAL A 149 5.81 -7.38 -19.61
CA VAL A 149 4.84 -8.40 -19.17
C VAL A 149 3.43 -8.03 -19.62
N ASN A 150 3.05 -6.75 -19.49
CA ASN A 150 1.73 -6.26 -19.90
C ASN A 150 1.54 -6.33 -21.43
N ASP A 151 2.59 -6.05 -22.21
CA ASP A 151 2.54 -6.16 -23.67
C ASP A 151 2.45 -7.63 -24.11
N CYS A 152 3.18 -8.54 -23.46
CA CYS A 152 3.05 -9.98 -23.69
C CYS A 152 1.64 -10.49 -23.35
N ALA A 153 1.09 -10.08 -22.21
CA ALA A 153 -0.27 -10.45 -21.81
C ALA A 153 -1.30 -9.98 -22.85
N ARG A 154 -1.17 -8.73 -23.33
CA ARG A 154 -2.03 -8.18 -24.38
C ARG A 154 -1.90 -8.97 -25.68
N PHE A 155 -0.68 -9.30 -26.10
CA PHE A 155 -0.45 -10.10 -27.30
C PHE A 155 -1.11 -11.49 -27.20
N LEU A 156 -0.96 -12.18 -26.07
CA LEU A 156 -1.58 -13.48 -25.85
C LEU A 156 -3.11 -13.40 -25.88
N VAL A 157 -3.71 -12.40 -25.24
CA VAL A 157 -5.17 -12.19 -25.29
C VAL A 157 -5.65 -11.99 -26.72
N THR A 158 -4.99 -11.12 -27.49
CA THR A 158 -5.32 -10.90 -28.91
C THR A 158 -5.20 -12.17 -29.72
N GLU A 159 -4.14 -12.96 -29.53
CA GLU A 159 -3.92 -14.20 -30.28
C GLU A 159 -5.00 -15.25 -29.97
N ILE A 160 -5.41 -15.36 -28.70
CA ILE A 160 -6.47 -16.24 -28.24
C ILE A 160 -7.82 -15.83 -28.86
N GLU A 161 -8.16 -14.54 -28.84
CA GLU A 161 -9.39 -14.00 -29.44
C GLU A 161 -9.47 -14.21 -30.96
N LEU A 162 -8.34 -14.11 -31.66
CA LEU A 162 -8.27 -14.30 -33.12
C LEU A 162 -8.39 -15.77 -33.53
N ARG A 163 -7.84 -16.70 -32.73
CA ARG A 163 -7.79 -18.13 -33.09
C ARG A 163 -8.96 -18.96 -32.60
N LEU A 164 -9.72 -18.50 -31.61
CA LEU A 164 -10.87 -19.24 -31.08
C LEU A 164 -12.18 -18.82 -31.76
N PRO A 165 -13.01 -19.77 -32.23
CA PRO A 165 -14.36 -19.46 -32.66
C PRO A 165 -15.15 -18.83 -31.50
N LYS A 166 -15.73 -17.63 -31.71
CA LYS A 166 -16.50 -16.82 -30.73
C LYS A 166 -17.62 -17.57 -29.97
N LYS A 167 -17.91 -18.81 -30.34
CA LYS A 167 -18.94 -19.67 -29.72
C LYS A 167 -18.45 -20.40 -28.46
N ASN A 168 -17.14 -20.44 -28.21
CA ASN A 168 -16.52 -21.25 -27.15
C ASN A 168 -15.67 -20.44 -26.14
N LEU A 169 -15.66 -19.11 -26.24
CA LEU A 169 -14.86 -18.24 -25.37
C LEU A 169 -15.74 -17.72 -24.23
N ASP A 170 -15.55 -18.28 -23.04
CA ASP A 170 -15.93 -17.60 -21.80
C ASP A 170 -14.78 -16.64 -21.43
N GLU A 171 -14.98 -15.34 -21.69
CA GLU A 171 -14.00 -14.30 -21.40
C GLU A 171 -13.53 -14.30 -19.94
N ASP A 172 -14.40 -14.71 -19.01
CA ASP A 172 -14.07 -14.72 -17.58
C ASP A 172 -13.10 -15.86 -17.25
N ILE A 173 -13.17 -17.00 -17.96
CA ILE A 173 -12.25 -18.13 -17.76
C ILE A 173 -10.83 -17.77 -18.23
N VAL A 174 -10.69 -17.07 -19.36
CA VAL A 174 -9.38 -16.67 -19.89
C VAL A 174 -8.72 -15.62 -18.98
N LYS A 175 -9.49 -14.61 -18.55
CA LYS A 175 -9.02 -13.58 -17.61
C LYS A 175 -8.66 -14.20 -16.26
N GLN A 176 -9.49 -15.10 -15.73
CA GLN A 176 -9.17 -15.79 -14.47
C GLN A 176 -7.92 -16.66 -14.60
N THR A 177 -7.73 -17.41 -15.67
CA THR A 177 -6.57 -18.32 -15.80
C THR A 177 -5.25 -17.56 -15.87
N LEU A 178 -5.18 -16.47 -16.66
CA LEU A 178 -3.96 -15.67 -16.81
C LEU A 178 -3.58 -14.89 -15.55
N PHE A 179 -4.57 -14.46 -14.75
CA PHE A 179 -4.34 -13.57 -13.61
C PHE A 179 -4.51 -14.23 -12.24
N ALA A 180 -5.17 -15.39 -12.12
CA ALA A 180 -5.34 -16.09 -10.85
C ALA A 180 -4.10 -16.87 -10.40
N GLU A 181 -3.28 -17.39 -11.32
CA GLU A 181 -2.08 -18.17 -10.95
C GLU A 181 -1.00 -17.30 -10.28
N ASN A 182 -1.03 -15.99 -10.53
CA ASN A 182 -0.16 -15.01 -9.88
C ASN A 182 -0.67 -14.53 -8.51
N ARG A 183 -1.92 -14.87 -8.16
CA ARG A 183 -2.54 -14.53 -6.86
C ARG A 183 -2.17 -15.53 -5.77
N ALA A 184 -1.91 -16.79 -6.13
CA ALA A 184 -1.50 -17.84 -5.19
C ALA A 184 0.00 -17.79 -4.85
N LYS A 185 0.86 -17.35 -5.79
CA LYS A 185 2.32 -17.26 -5.57
C LYS A 185 2.76 -16.00 -4.80
N SER A 186 1.91 -14.97 -4.67
CA SER A 186 2.22 -13.81 -3.83
C SER A 186 2.02 -14.04 -2.33
N SER A 187 1.41 -15.19 -1.94
CA SER A 187 1.20 -15.55 -0.53
C SER A 187 2.26 -16.52 0.03
N PHE A 188 3.14 -17.08 -0.80
CA PHE A 188 4.23 -17.94 -0.36
C PHE A 188 5.44 -17.80 -1.29
N HIS A 189 6.44 -17.01 -0.89
CA HIS A 189 7.83 -17.40 -1.09
C HIS A 189 8.72 -16.83 0.01
N HIS A 190 9.21 -17.77 0.82
CA HIS A 190 10.42 -17.63 1.62
C HIS A 190 11.58 -17.13 0.75
N GLY A 191 12.47 -16.37 1.39
CA GLY A 191 13.55 -15.62 0.75
C GLY A 191 14.38 -16.44 -0.23
N ILE A 192 14.79 -15.74 -1.29
CA ILE A 192 16.04 -16.04 -1.97
C ILE A 192 16.97 -14.88 -1.60
N ALA A 193 17.85 -15.15 -0.63
CA ALA A 193 19.08 -14.39 -0.49
C ALA A 193 19.99 -14.81 -1.64
N VAL A 194 20.41 -13.85 -2.46
CA VAL A 194 21.60 -14.02 -3.31
C VAL A 194 22.64 -13.08 -2.75
N VAL A 195 23.73 -13.70 -2.32
CA VAL A 195 24.98 -13.09 -1.82
C VAL A 195 25.59 -12.20 -2.89
#